data_AF-A0A7L3NH43-F1
#
_entry.id   AF-A0A7L3NH43-F1
#
_cell.length_a   1.000
_cell.length_b   1.000
_cell.length_c   1.000
_cell.angle_alpha   90.00
_cell.angle_beta   90.00
_cell.angle_gamma   90.00
#
_symmetry.space_group_name_H-M   'P 1'
#
loop_
_entity.id
_entity.type
_entity.pdbx_description
1 polymer ?
#
loop_
_entity_poly.entity_id
_entity_poly.type
_entity_poly.pdbx_seq_one_letter_code
_entity_poly.pdbx_strand_id
1 'polypeptide(L)'
;STGQMQCKVYDSILALPPEVQAGRALTVIVALLGLVALMVTVVGAQCTNCIRPGKMKSRIVIAGGAIYILCGVLVLVPLCWFANIVISDFYDPTVPPSQKREMGAALYIGWAATALLLFGGCLIC
;
A
#
# COMPACT_ATOMS: atom_id res chain seq x y z
N SER A 1 -16.89 27.03 20.35
CA SER A 1 -17.08 26.68 18.93
C SER A 1 -17.41 25.22 18.82
N THR A 2 -18.54 24.88 18.21
CA THR A 2 -18.96 23.49 17.99
C THR A 2 -17.94 22.80 17.09
N GLY A 3 -17.18 21.85 17.64
CA GLY A 3 -16.18 21.06 16.90
C GLY A 3 -16.83 20.03 15.97
N GLN A 4 -17.60 20.51 14.99
CA GLN A 4 -18.24 19.64 14.00
C GLN A 4 -17.20 19.20 12.97
N MET A 5 -16.91 17.90 12.92
CA MET A 5 -16.09 17.31 11.87
C MET A 5 -16.94 17.14 10.60
N GLN A 6 -16.60 17.86 9.54
CA GLN A 6 -17.28 17.78 8.25
C GLN A 6 -16.40 16.97 7.29
N CYS A 7 -16.96 15.92 6.69
CA CYS A 7 -16.29 15.12 5.67
C CYS A 7 -17.14 15.13 4.40
N LYS A 8 -16.56 15.56 3.28
CA LYS A 8 -17.21 15.59 1.97
C LYS A 8 -16.37 14.77 1.00
N VAL A 9 -17.02 13.85 0.30
CA VAL A 9 -16.40 13.07 -0.77
C VAL A 9 -16.08 13.99 -1.95
N TYR A 10 -14.94 13.77 -2.62
CA TYR A 10 -14.60 14.51 -3.83
C TYR A 10 -15.63 14.26 -4.94
N ASP A 11 -16.20 15.34 -5.49
CA ASP A 11 -17.31 15.26 -6.46
C ASP A 11 -16.84 14.82 -7.87
N SER A 12 -15.54 14.89 -8.19
CA SER A 12 -15.01 14.46 -9.49
C SER A 12 -13.52 14.10 -9.45
N ILE A 13 -13.08 13.26 -10.40
CA ILE A 13 -11.67 12.86 -10.59
C ILE A 13 -10.80 14.06 -11.01
N LEU A 14 -11.36 15.03 -11.73
CA LEU A 14 -10.65 16.22 -12.23
C LEU A 14 -10.33 17.24 -11.13
N ALA A 15 -11.03 17.17 -10.00
CA ALA A 15 -10.75 18.03 -8.83
C ALA A 15 -9.61 17.48 -7.95
N LEU A 16 -9.06 16.30 -8.26
CA LEU A 16 -8.02 15.63 -7.48
C LEU A 16 -6.63 15.98 -8.01
N PRO A 17 -5.63 16.25 -7.14
CA PRO A 17 -4.24 16.37 -7.57
C PRO A 17 -3.79 15.08 -8.27
N PRO A 18 -3.01 15.16 -9.36
CA PRO A 18 -2.58 13.99 -10.12
C PRO A 18 -1.82 12.96 -9.26
N GLU A 19 -1.10 13.42 -8.25
CA GLU A 19 -0.36 12.60 -7.29
C GLU A 19 -1.31 11.72 -6.46
N VAL A 20 -2.45 12.28 -6.02
CA VAL A 20 -3.51 11.56 -5.29
C VAL A 20 -4.19 10.54 -6.18
N GLN A 21 -4.40 10.86 -7.46
CA GLN A 21 -4.94 9.90 -8.40
C GLN A 21 -4.01 8.72 -8.65
N ALA A 22 -2.71 8.98 -8.84
CA ALA A 22 -1.69 7.94 -8.99
C ALA A 22 -1.59 7.06 -7.72
N GLY A 23 -1.57 7.68 -6.54
CA GLY A 23 -1.57 6.96 -5.27
C GLY A 23 -2.79 6.06 -5.08
N ARG A 24 -3.98 6.53 -5.48
CA ARG A 24 -5.21 5.73 -5.44
C ARG A 24 -5.14 4.53 -6.38
N ALA A 25 -4.66 4.73 -7.61
CA ALA A 25 -4.52 3.63 -8.57
C ALA A 25 -3.55 2.56 -8.04
N LEU A 26 -2.38 2.97 -7.55
CA LEU A 26 -1.36 2.06 -7.03
C LEU A 26 -1.86 1.28 -5.79
N THR A 27 -2.51 1.95 -4.84
CA THR A 27 -3.06 1.30 -3.65
C THR A 27 -4.15 0.28 -3.98
N VAL A 28 -5.05 0.59 -4.93
CA VAL A 28 -6.07 -0.36 -5.39
C VAL A 28 -5.45 -1.57 -6.09
N ILE A 29 -4.48 -1.34 -6.98
CA ILE A 29 -3.77 -2.42 -7.69
C ILE A 29 -3.08 -3.33 -6.67
N VAL A 30 -2.41 -2.77 -5.66
CA VAL A 30 -1.73 -3.58 -4.64
C VAL A 30 -2.72 -4.35 -3.77
N ALA A 31 -3.88 -3.76 -3.43
CA ALA A 31 -4.92 -4.51 -2.70
C ALA A 31 -5.41 -5.73 -3.49
N LEU A 32 -5.61 -5.59 -4.81
CA LEU A 32 -5.98 -6.71 -5.68
C LEU A 32 -4.87 -7.75 -5.81
N LEU A 33 -3.61 -7.32 -5.99
CA LEU A 33 -2.46 -8.23 -6.03
C LEU A 33 -2.26 -8.95 -4.69
N GLY A 34 -2.47 -8.28 -3.56
CA GLY A 34 -2.43 -8.89 -2.23
C GLY A 34 -3.50 -9.96 -2.04
N LEU A 35 -4.72 -9.72 -2.54
CA LEU A 35 -5.77 -10.75 -2.55
C LEU A 35 -5.38 -11.96 -3.39
N VAL A 36 -4.81 -11.74 -4.58
CA VAL A 36 -4.30 -12.82 -5.43
C VAL A 36 -3.18 -13.58 -4.73
N ALA A 37 -2.22 -12.88 -4.12
CA ALA A 37 -1.13 -13.49 -3.35
C ALA A 37 -1.66 -14.38 -2.22
N LEU A 38 -2.68 -13.92 -1.49
CA LEU A 38 -3.35 -14.70 -0.44
C LEU A 38 -3.97 -15.98 -1.00
N MET A 39 -4.70 -15.90 -2.10
CA MET A 39 -5.30 -17.08 -2.73
C MET A 39 -4.22 -18.08 -3.17
N VAL A 40 -3.13 -17.59 -3.78
CA VAL A 40 -1.99 -18.40 -4.21
C VAL A 40 -1.31 -19.08 -3.01
N THR A 41 -1.05 -18.37 -1.92
CA THR A 41 -0.42 -18.97 -0.73
C THR A 41 -1.32 -19.97 -0.03
N VAL A 42 -2.64 -19.71 0.05
CA VAL A 42 -3.62 -20.65 0.62
C VAL A 42 -3.70 -21.95 -0.19
N VAL A 43 -3.68 -21.85 -1.52
CA VAL A 43 -3.64 -23.04 -2.40
C VAL A 43 -2.32 -23.81 -2.24
N GLY A 44 -1.21 -23.11 -2.00
CA GLY A 44 0.10 -23.70 -1.71
C GLY A 44 0.27 -24.27 -0.30
N ALA A 45 -0.60 -23.93 0.65
CA ALA A 45 -0.45 -24.33 2.06
C ALA A 45 -0.57 -25.84 2.25
N GLN A 46 0.27 -26.43 3.12
CA GLN A 46 0.31 -27.87 3.41
C GLN A 46 -1.06 -28.45 3.76
N CYS A 47 -1.87 -27.68 4.50
CA CYS A 47 -3.22 -28.05 4.95
C CYS A 47 -4.28 -28.07 3.83
N THR A 48 -3.99 -27.52 2.65
CA THR A 48 -4.95 -27.43 1.52
C THR A 48 -4.69 -28.56 0.51
N ASN A 49 -5.71 -29.37 0.23
CA ASN A 49 -5.62 -30.52 -0.70
C ASN A 49 -6.07 -30.18 -2.14
N CYS A 50 -5.97 -28.91 -2.55
CA CYS A 50 -6.32 -28.48 -3.92
C CYS A 50 -5.33 -29.01 -4.98
N ILE A 51 -4.07 -29.27 -4.58
CA ILE A 51 -2.98 -29.69 -5.46
C ILE A 51 -2.25 -30.88 -4.84
N ARG A 52 -1.87 -31.86 -5.66
CA ARG A 52 -1.11 -33.03 -5.20
C ARG A 52 0.18 -32.60 -4.50
N PRO A 53 0.52 -33.22 -3.35
CA PRO A 53 1.75 -32.91 -2.63
C PRO A 53 2.97 -33.17 -3.52
N GLY A 54 3.91 -32.22 -3.56
CA GLY A 54 5.12 -32.29 -4.38
C GLY A 54 5.81 -30.95 -4.58
N LYS A 55 6.84 -30.93 -5.43
CA LYS A 55 7.66 -29.72 -5.73
C LYS A 55 6.82 -28.54 -6.28
N MET A 56 5.70 -28.83 -6.94
CA MET A 56 4.77 -27.81 -7.45
C MET A 56 4.20 -26.95 -6.32
N LYS A 57 3.85 -27.56 -5.18
CA LYS A 57 3.26 -26.88 -4.03
C LYS A 57 4.22 -25.86 -3.42
N SER A 58 5.50 -26.22 -3.28
CA SER A 58 6.55 -25.31 -2.84
C SER A 58 6.74 -24.13 -3.81
N ARG A 59 6.77 -24.38 -5.13
CA ARG A 59 6.87 -23.29 -6.13
C ARG A 59 5.71 -22.29 -6.05
N ILE A 60 4.50 -22.76 -5.78
CA ILE A 60 3.30 -21.92 -5.65
C ILE A 60 3.38 -21.04 -4.40
N VAL A 61 3.83 -21.60 -3.27
CA VAL A 61 4.05 -20.82 -2.04
C VAL A 61 5.10 -19.74 -2.25
N ILE A 62 6.25 -20.09 -2.86
CA ILE A 62 7.32 -19.13 -3.18
C ILE A 62 6.81 -18.03 -4.12
N ALA A 63 6.01 -18.38 -5.13
CA ALA A 63 5.39 -17.39 -6.02
C ALA A 63 4.46 -16.43 -5.25
N GLY A 64 3.67 -16.94 -4.30
CA GLY A 64 2.85 -16.11 -3.43
C GLY A 64 3.69 -15.16 -2.56
N GLY A 65 4.80 -15.64 -1.99
CA GLY A 65 5.76 -14.82 -1.24
C GLY A 65 6.37 -13.71 -2.09
N ALA A 66 6.79 -14.02 -3.32
CA ALA A 66 7.33 -13.04 -4.27
C ALA A 66 6.30 -11.95 -4.64
N ILE A 67 5.02 -12.32 -4.80
CA ILE A 67 3.94 -11.34 -5.04
C ILE A 67 3.75 -10.43 -3.82
N TYR A 68 3.81 -10.97 -2.59
CA TYR A 68 3.76 -10.14 -1.38
C TYR A 68 4.91 -9.14 -1.29
N ILE A 69 6.13 -9.55 -1.65
CA ILE A 69 7.29 -8.63 -1.71
C ILE A 69 7.03 -7.53 -2.75
N LEU A 70 6.56 -7.89 -3.95
CA LEU A 70 6.22 -6.94 -5.00
C LEU A 70 5.14 -5.94 -4.53
N CYS A 71 4.09 -6.41 -3.86
CA CYS A 71 3.06 -5.56 -3.25
C CYS A 71 3.65 -4.55 -2.27
N GLY A 72 4.56 -5.01 -1.39
CA GLY A 72 5.27 -4.12 -0.45
C GLY A 72 6.03 -3.01 -1.18
N VAL A 73 6.83 -3.36 -2.18
CA VAL A 73 7.59 -2.37 -2.97
C VAL A 73 6.67 -1.38 -3.68
N LEU A 74 5.57 -1.86 -4.28
CA LEU A 74 4.62 -1.02 -5.01
C LEU A 74 3.86 -0.03 -4.11
N VAL A 75 3.54 -0.39 -2.87
CA VAL A 75 2.91 0.52 -1.88
C VAL A 75 3.91 1.54 -1.35
N LEU A 76 5.20 1.19 -1.26
CA LEU A 76 6.23 2.10 -0.77
C LEU A 76 6.40 3.32 -1.68
N VAL A 77 6.28 3.16 -3.00
CA VAL A 77 6.44 4.25 -3.99
C VAL A 77 5.52 5.44 -3.71
N PRO A 78 4.18 5.31 -3.66
CA PRO A 78 3.30 6.44 -3.38
C PRO A 78 3.48 6.97 -1.96
N LEU A 79 3.77 6.12 -0.96
CA LEU A 79 4.01 6.58 0.41
C LEU A 79 5.24 7.50 0.50
N CYS A 80 6.34 7.10 -0.12
CA CYS A 80 7.55 7.91 -0.18
C CYS A 80 7.33 9.19 -0.99
N TRP A 81 6.56 9.13 -2.08
CA TRP A 81 6.21 10.31 -2.87
C TRP A 81 5.40 11.33 -2.05
N PHE A 82 4.33 10.89 -1.36
CA PHE A 82 3.54 11.75 -0.48
C PHE A 82 4.35 12.32 0.68
N ALA A 83 5.19 11.51 1.31
CA ALA A 83 6.08 11.98 2.36
C ALA A 83 7.01 13.08 1.83
N ASN A 84 7.59 12.90 0.64
CA ASN A 84 8.46 13.89 0.02
C ASN A 84 7.75 15.21 -0.27
N ILE A 85 6.52 15.17 -0.80
CA ILE A 85 5.72 16.39 -1.04
C ILE A 85 5.48 17.15 0.26
N VAL A 86 5.02 16.46 1.30
CA VAL A 86 4.72 17.08 2.60
C VAL A 86 5.98 17.70 3.21
N ILE A 87 7.11 16.99 3.16
CA ILE A 87 8.39 17.49 3.65
C ILE A 87 8.85 18.71 2.85
N SER A 88 8.80 18.63 1.52
CA SER A 88 9.23 19.74 0.64
C SER A 88 8.39 21.00 0.87
N ASP A 89 7.08 20.85 0.98
CA ASP A 89 6.12 21.93 1.23
C ASP A 89 6.34 22.57 2.61
N PHE A 90 6.78 21.78 3.60
CA PHE A 90 7.09 22.29 4.93
C PHE A 90 8.35 23.18 4.95
N TYR A 91 9.34 22.89 4.11
CA TYR A 91 10.60 23.65 4.03
C TYR A 91 10.57 24.79 2.99
N ASP A 92 9.54 24.86 2.15
CA ASP A 92 9.42 25.91 1.14
C ASP A 92 9.13 27.29 1.78
N PRO A 93 9.95 28.33 1.53
CA PRO A 93 9.72 29.67 2.07
C PRO A 93 8.56 30.42 1.42
N THR A 94 8.09 29.97 0.24
CA THR A 94 6.89 30.52 -0.42
C THR A 94 5.58 30.00 0.21
N VAL A 95 5.74 28.94 1.01
CA VAL A 95 4.85 28.32 2.02
C VAL A 95 4.33 29.18 3.17
N PRO A 96 3.19 29.90 3.15
CA PRO A 96 2.73 30.59 4.36
C PRO A 96 2.51 29.59 5.52
N PRO A 97 2.86 29.94 6.76
CA PRO A 97 2.85 29.00 7.89
C PRO A 97 1.47 28.41 8.19
N SER A 98 0.38 29.11 7.82
CA SER A 98 -0.99 28.63 7.94
C SER A 98 -1.38 27.54 6.93
N GLN A 99 -0.59 27.32 5.88
CA GLN A 99 -0.83 26.31 4.85
C GLN A 99 0.15 25.13 4.91
N LYS A 100 1.07 25.11 5.89
CA LYS A 100 2.01 23.99 6.05
C LYS A 100 1.26 22.71 6.36
N ARG A 101 1.57 21.67 5.59
CA ARG A 101 0.96 20.34 5.72
C ARG A 101 1.76 19.47 6.67
N GLU A 102 1.06 18.63 7.42
CA GLU A 102 1.66 17.61 8.29
C GLU A 102 1.43 16.21 7.70
N MET A 103 2.22 15.24 8.15
CA MET A 103 2.07 13.85 7.72
C MET A 103 0.80 13.26 8.34
N GLY A 104 -0.12 12.81 7.47
CA GLY A 104 -1.34 12.15 7.92
C GLY A 104 -1.09 10.77 8.53
N ALA A 105 -1.94 10.36 9.48
CA ALA A 105 -1.87 9.05 10.15
C ALA A 105 -1.80 7.85 9.18
N ALA A 106 -2.45 7.97 8.02
CA ALA A 106 -2.47 6.93 6.99
C ALA A 106 -1.08 6.61 6.41
N LEU A 107 -0.13 7.56 6.39
CA LEU A 107 1.23 7.32 5.91
C LEU A 107 1.97 6.35 6.84
N TYR A 108 1.84 6.53 8.15
CA TYR A 108 2.45 5.65 9.15
C TYR A 108 1.87 4.23 9.07
N ILE A 109 0.55 4.11 8.91
CA ILE A 109 -0.12 2.82 8.70
C ILE A 109 0.38 2.17 7.42
N GLY A 110 0.55 2.95 6.35
CA GLY A 110 1.10 2.48 5.08
C GLY A 110 2.52 1.92 5.21
N TRP A 111 3.40 2.58 5.96
CA TRP A 111 4.76 2.06 6.22
C TRP A 111 4.74 0.78 7.04
N ALA A 112 3.89 0.70 8.08
CA ALA A 112 3.72 -0.52 8.85
C ALA A 112 3.20 -1.67 7.97
N ALA A 113 2.21 -1.40 7.11
CA ALA A 113 1.69 -2.38 6.15
C ALA A 113 2.76 -2.83 5.15
N THR A 114 3.57 -1.91 4.64
CA THR A 114 4.71 -2.21 3.76
C THR A 114 5.70 -3.16 4.45
N ALA A 115 6.09 -2.84 5.69
CA ALA A 115 7.01 -3.67 6.46
C ALA A 115 6.46 -5.08 6.67
N LEU A 116 5.17 -5.20 7.02
CA LEU A 116 4.50 -6.50 7.19
C LEU A 116 4.40 -7.30 5.89
N LEU A 117 4.12 -6.65 4.76
CA LEU A 117 4.07 -7.30 3.45
C LEU A 117 5.45 -7.83 3.02
N LEU A 118 6.50 -7.03 3.23
CA LEU A 118 7.88 -7.43 2.92
C LEU A 118 8.35 -8.57 3.82
N PHE A 119 8.17 -8.45 5.14
CA PHE A 119 8.53 -9.51 6.09
C PHE A 119 7.73 -10.77 5.84
N GLY A 120 6.41 -10.66 5.68
CA GLY A 120 5.54 -11.80 5.37
C GLY A 120 5.95 -12.49 4.08
N GLY A 121 6.22 -11.73 3.02
CA GLY A 121 6.71 -12.27 1.75
C GLY A 121 8.07 -12.96 1.88
N CYS A 122 9.01 -12.39 2.63
CA CYS A 122 10.33 -13.00 2.87
C CYS A 122 10.25 -14.29 3.70
N LEU A 123 9.32 -14.39 4.65
CA LEU A 123 9.12 -15.61 5.44
C LEU A 123 8.44 -16.73 4.64
N ILE A 124 7.67 -16.37 3.60
CA ILE A 124 6.94 -17.32 2.75
C ILE A 124 7.82 -17.84 1.60
N CYS A 125 8.78 -17.05 1.12
CA CYS A 125 9.77 -17.49 0.12
C CYS A 125 10.73 -18.54 0.68
#